data_AF-A0A7V5FRF9-F1
#
_entry.id   AF-A0A7V5FRF9-F1
#
_cell.length_a   1.000
_cell.length_b   1.000
_cell.length_c   1.000
_cell.angle_alpha   90.00
_cell.angle_beta   90.00
_cell.angle_gamma   90.00
#
_symmetry.space_group_name_H-M   'P 1'
#
loop_
_entity.id
_entity.type
_entity.pdbx_description
1 polymer ?
#
loop_
_entity_poly.entity_id
_entity_poly.type
_entity_poly.pdbx_seq_one_letter_code
_entity_poly.pdbx_strand_id
1 'polypeptide(L)'
;MRLALAQAEKGLGRTSPNPCVGAVIVRDGIVVGQGYHKKAGTPHAEINAIADAGSSCDGATIYVTLEPCNHTGRTPPCSRAVLAAGLRRVVIGMADPNPVARGG
;
A
#
# COMPACT_ATOMS: atom_id res chain seq x y z
N MET A 1 -5.35 8.73 -6.36
CA MET A 1 -5.13 7.51 -7.18
C MET A 1 -4.04 7.68 -8.25
N ARG A 2 -4.08 8.67 -9.16
CA ARG A 2 -3.04 8.85 -10.21
C ARG A 2 -1.58 8.81 -9.69
N LEU A 3 -1.29 9.49 -8.58
CA LEU A 3 0.05 9.43 -7.96
C LEU A 3 0.43 8.03 -7.47
N ALA A 4 -0.52 7.24 -6.96
CA ALA A 4 -0.26 5.86 -6.54
C ALA A 4 0.03 4.95 -7.74
N LEU A 5 -0.65 5.15 -8.87
CA LEU A 5 -0.31 4.46 -10.12
C LEU A 5 1.11 4.81 -10.60
N ALA A 6 1.49 6.09 -10.56
CA ALA A 6 2.86 6.51 -10.90
C ALA A 6 3.92 5.92 -9.95
N GLN A 7 3.59 5.66 -8.68
CA GLN A 7 4.47 4.90 -7.78
C GLN A 7 4.54 3.42 -8.20
N ALA A 8 3.41 2.79 -8.54
CA ALA A 8 3.37 1.39 -8.97
C ALA A 8 4.23 1.12 -10.21
N GLU A 9 4.25 2.05 -11.17
CA GLU A 9 5.06 1.98 -12.40
C GLU A 9 6.56 1.80 -12.12
N LYS A 10 7.07 2.30 -10.99
CA LYS A 10 8.48 2.14 -10.59
C LYS A 10 8.86 0.68 -10.27
N GLY A 11 7.88 -0.19 -10.04
CA GLY A 11 8.07 -1.63 -9.80
C GLY A 11 8.11 -2.48 -11.06
N LEU A 12 7.78 -1.92 -12.24
CA LEU A 12 7.67 -2.68 -13.49
C LEU A 12 8.96 -3.46 -13.79
N GLY A 13 8.79 -4.73 -14.16
CA GLY A 13 9.90 -5.65 -14.45
C GLY A 13 10.67 -6.19 -13.24
N ARG A 14 10.30 -5.80 -12.00
CA ARG A 14 11.07 -6.13 -10.79
C ARG A 14 10.28 -6.85 -9.69
N THR A 15 8.95 -6.84 -9.76
CA THR A 15 8.10 -7.41 -8.70
C THR A 15 7.68 -8.84 -8.92
N SER A 16 7.78 -9.38 -10.15
CA SER A 16 7.32 -10.74 -10.47
C SER A 16 7.88 -11.79 -9.49
N PRO A 17 7.04 -12.73 -8.98
CA PRO A 17 5.65 -13.00 -9.36
C PRO A 17 4.60 -12.08 -8.71
N ASN A 18 5.00 -11.14 -7.86
CA ASN A 18 4.08 -10.22 -7.18
C ASN A 18 3.62 -9.07 -8.09
N PRO A 19 2.42 -8.50 -7.86
CA PRO A 19 1.92 -7.35 -8.61
C PRO A 19 2.74 -6.08 -8.36
N CYS A 20 2.75 -5.18 -9.34
CA CYS A 20 3.20 -3.81 -9.16
C CYS A 20 2.12 -3.04 -8.40
N VAL A 21 2.41 -2.65 -7.16
CA VAL A 21 1.48 -1.89 -6.31
C VAL A 21 2.14 -0.59 -5.90
N GLY A 22 1.37 0.49 -5.87
CA GLY A 22 1.77 1.79 -5.37
C GLY A 22 0.77 2.30 -4.34
N ALA A 23 1.28 3.10 -3.40
CA ALA A 23 0.51 3.69 -2.32
C ALA A 23 0.94 5.14 -2.06
N VAL A 24 -0.02 5.98 -1.72
CA VAL A 24 0.19 7.39 -1.33
C VAL A 24 -0.68 7.70 -0.12
N ILE A 25 -0.10 8.32 0.90
CA ILE A 25 -0.80 8.78 2.10
C ILE A 25 -1.00 10.28 2.01
N VAL A 26 -2.23 10.74 2.24
CA VAL A 26 -2.65 12.13 2.17
C VAL A 26 -3.27 12.55 3.49
N ARG A 27 -2.79 13.65 4.06
CA ARG A 27 -3.37 14.34 5.21
C ARG A 27 -3.63 15.79 4.82
N ASP A 28 -4.84 16.28 5.09
CA ASP A 28 -5.21 17.69 4.86
C ASP A 28 -4.87 18.20 3.45
N GLY A 29 -5.07 17.34 2.45
CA GLY A 29 -4.77 17.65 1.04
C GLY A 29 -3.29 17.55 0.64
N ILE A 30 -2.40 17.24 1.58
CA ILE A 30 -0.94 17.16 1.37
C ILE A 30 -0.50 15.70 1.33
N VAL A 31 0.36 15.36 0.37
CA VAL A 31 1.02 14.05 0.34
C VAL A 31 2.07 14.00 1.44
N VAL A 32 1.87 13.11 2.40
CA VAL A 32 2.78 12.94 3.55
C VAL A 32 3.62 11.67 3.46
N GLY A 33 3.27 10.71 2.59
CA GLY A 33 4.12 9.55 2.33
C GLY A 33 3.78 8.85 1.03
N GLN A 34 4.78 8.20 0.43
CA GLN A 34 4.67 7.50 -0.84
C GLN A 34 5.45 6.19 -0.82
N GLY A 35 4.92 5.17 -1.48
CA GLY A 35 5.56 3.86 -1.52
C GLY A 35 5.14 3.04 -2.72
N TYR A 36 5.99 2.10 -3.10
CA TYR A 36 5.70 1.08 -4.10
C TYR A 36 6.36 -0.23 -3.73
N HIS A 37 5.83 -1.35 -4.21
CA HIS A 37 6.45 -2.65 -4.02
C HIS A 37 7.70 -2.77 -4.91
N LYS A 38 8.88 -2.93 -4.30
CA LYS A 38 10.16 -2.88 -5.03
C LYS A 38 10.57 -4.21 -5.66
N LYS A 39 10.26 -5.33 -4.98
CA LYS A 39 10.63 -6.70 -5.36
C LYS A 39 9.86 -7.73 -4.53
N ALA A 40 9.53 -8.89 -5.10
CA ALA A 40 8.91 -9.99 -4.36
C ALA A 40 9.68 -10.34 -3.07
N GLY A 41 8.95 -10.51 -1.96
CA GLY A 41 9.50 -10.79 -0.63
C GLY A 41 10.05 -9.58 0.13
N THR A 42 10.01 -8.38 -0.46
CA THR A 42 10.30 -7.11 0.23
C THR A 42 9.00 -6.42 0.68
N PRO A 43 9.06 -5.38 1.52
CA PRO A 43 7.86 -4.68 1.96
C PRO A 43 6.94 -4.24 0.82
N HIS A 44 5.64 -4.34 1.06
CA HIS A 44 4.60 -3.91 0.12
C HIS A 44 4.52 -2.37 0.06
N ALA A 45 3.72 -1.86 -0.88
CA ALA A 45 3.61 -0.43 -1.14
C ALA A 45 3.13 0.36 0.09
N GLU A 46 2.16 -0.20 0.81
CA GLU A 46 1.56 0.36 2.01
C GLU A 46 2.59 0.51 3.13
N ILE A 47 3.42 -0.52 3.33
CA ILE A 47 4.49 -0.49 4.35
C ILE A 47 5.52 0.58 4.01
N ASN A 48 5.91 0.67 2.74
CA ASN A 48 6.86 1.70 2.30
C ASN A 48 6.26 3.11 2.45
N ALA A 49 4.98 3.31 2.13
CA ALA A 49 4.30 4.60 2.27
C ALA A 49 4.12 5.00 3.74
N ILE A 50 3.79 4.05 4.62
CA ILE A 50 3.68 4.27 6.08
C ILE A 50 5.05 4.64 6.66
N ALA A 51 6.11 3.95 6.24
CA ALA A 51 7.47 4.25 6.68
C ALA A 51 7.92 5.66 6.25
N ASP A 52 7.58 6.07 5.03
CA ASP A 52 7.85 7.41 4.49
C ASP A 52 7.07 8.50 5.24
N ALA A 53 5.79 8.26 5.55
CA ALA A 53 4.95 9.20 6.29
C ALA A 53 5.26 9.31 7.79
N GLY A 54 5.78 8.25 8.40
CA GLY A 54 6.06 8.19 9.83
C GLY A 54 4.85 8.56 10.70
N SER A 55 5.03 9.49 11.64
CA SER A 55 3.96 9.96 12.53
C SER A 55 2.81 10.69 11.82
N SER A 56 2.99 11.08 10.55
CA SER A 56 1.95 11.75 9.77
C SER A 56 0.83 10.81 9.29
N CYS A 57 0.87 9.52 9.63
CA CYS A 57 -0.17 8.55 9.27
C CYS A 57 -1.49 8.69 10.06
N ASP A 58 -1.43 9.05 11.35
CA ASP A 58 -2.59 8.94 12.26
C ASP A 58 -3.76 9.90 11.92
N GLY A 59 -4.86 9.40 11.37
CA GLY A 59 -5.97 10.22 10.88
C GLY A 59 -5.94 10.45 9.37
N ALA A 60 -4.88 10.05 8.67
CA ALA A 60 -4.72 10.28 7.24
C ALA A 60 -5.52 9.27 6.38
N THR A 61 -5.57 9.55 5.07
CA THR A 61 -6.13 8.65 4.05
C THR A 61 -5.00 8.02 3.25
N ILE A 62 -5.05 6.70 3.07
CA ILE A 62 -4.17 6.00 2.13
C ILE A 62 -4.91 5.68 0.83
N TYR A 63 -4.26 5.94 -0.30
CA TYR A 63 -4.68 5.52 -1.63
C TYR A 63 -3.74 4.42 -2.10
N VAL A 64 -4.27 3.24 -2.41
CA VAL A 64 -3.48 2.08 -2.82
C VAL A 64 -4.07 1.49 -4.09
N THR A 65 -3.22 1.08 -5.04
CA THR A 65 -3.68 0.64 -6.36
C THR A 65 -4.38 -0.73 -6.36
N LEU A 66 -4.10 -1.57 -5.36
CA LEU A 66 -4.67 -2.89 -5.15
C LEU A 66 -5.12 -3.00 -3.68
N GLU A 67 -6.18 -3.74 -3.42
CA GLU A 67 -6.66 -4.04 -2.07
C GLU A 67 -5.51 -4.53 -1.15
N PRO A 68 -5.37 -3.96 0.07
CA PRO A 68 -4.36 -4.40 1.00
C PRO A 68 -4.50 -5.88 1.35
N CYS A 69 -3.39 -6.63 1.37
CA CYS A 69 -3.47 -8.05 1.67
C CYS A 69 -3.94 -8.31 3.11
N ASN A 70 -4.86 -9.28 3.27
CA ASN A 70 -5.38 -9.71 4.58
C ASN A 70 -4.91 -11.12 5.02
N HIS A 71 -3.82 -11.60 4.44
CA HIS A 71 -3.22 -12.89 4.79
C HIS A 71 -1.76 -12.71 5.21
N THR A 72 -1.26 -13.65 5.99
CA THR A 72 0.16 -13.75 6.31
C THR A 72 0.83 -14.67 5.30
N GLY A 73 1.63 -14.08 4.41
CA GLY A 73 2.52 -14.80 3.50
C GLY A 73 3.96 -14.76 4.02
N ARG A 74 4.89 -14.27 3.19
CA ARG A 74 6.28 -13.97 3.60
C ARG A 74 6.38 -12.74 4.51
N THR A 75 5.39 -11.86 4.46
CA THR A 75 5.27 -10.64 5.27
C THR A 75 3.93 -10.64 6.02
N PRO A 76 3.83 -9.93 7.16
CA PRO A 76 2.55 -9.68 7.83
C PRO A 76 1.53 -8.97 6.89
N PRO A 77 0.22 -9.10 7.16
CA PRO A 77 -0.82 -8.49 6.33
C PRO A 77 -0.76 -6.96 6.39
N CYS A 78 -0.96 -6.31 5.25
CA CYS A 78 -0.93 -4.85 5.14
C CYS A 78 -2.14 -4.21 5.83
N SER A 79 -3.29 -4.89 5.87
CA SER A 79 -4.48 -4.44 6.61
C SER A 79 -4.16 -4.13 8.09
N ARG A 80 -3.35 -4.96 8.75
CA ARG A 80 -2.92 -4.72 10.14
C ARG A 80 -1.98 -3.52 10.26
N ALA A 81 -1.06 -3.34 9.31
CA ALA A 81 -0.15 -2.20 9.31
C ALA A 81 -0.91 -0.88 9.11
N VAL A 82 -1.91 -0.86 8.23
CA VAL A 82 -2.80 0.30 8.01
C VAL A 82 -3.52 0.68 9.30
N LEU A 83 -4.11 -0.31 9.99
CA LEU A 83 -4.78 -0.09 11.27
C LEU A 83 -3.81 0.41 12.36
N ALA A 84 -2.64 -0.21 12.48
CA ALA A 84 -1.62 0.16 13.46
C ALA A 84 -1.04 1.57 13.22
N ALA A 85 -0.99 2.02 11.97
CA ALA A 85 -0.54 3.36 11.60
C ALA A 85 -1.58 4.46 11.88
N GLY A 86 -2.79 4.11 12.32
CA GLY A 86 -3.85 5.07 12.63
C GLY A 86 -4.55 5.64 11.39
N LEU A 87 -4.35 5.06 10.20
CA LEU A 87 -5.03 5.50 8.97
C LEU A 87 -6.54 5.30 9.10
N ARG A 88 -7.32 6.33 8.78
CA ARG A 88 -8.79 6.34 8.99
C ARG A 88 -9.59 5.99 7.75
N ARG A 89 -8.97 6.11 6.58
CA ARG A 89 -9.62 5.86 5.30
C ARG A 89 -8.66 5.17 4.34
N VAL A 90 -9.15 4.12 3.70
CA VAL A 90 -8.44 3.41 2.62
C VAL A 90 -9.24 3.60 1.34
N VAL A 91 -8.57 4.04 0.28
CA VAL A 91 -9.15 4.13 -1.07
C VAL A 91 -8.39 3.16 -1.96
N ILE A 92 -9.06 2.08 -2.35
CA ILE A 92 -8.49 1.03 -3.19
C ILE A 92 -8.74 1.31 -4.67
N GLY A 93 -7.77 1.00 -5.53
CA GLY A 93 -7.92 1.08 -6.98
C GLY A 93 -8.76 -0.07 -7.54
N MET A 94 -8.49 -1.28 -7.06
CA MET A 94 -9.27 -2.48 -7.37
C MET A 94 -9.20 -3.50 -6.23
N ALA A 95 -10.19 -4.39 -6.16
CA ALA A 95 -10.17 -5.55 -5.29
C ALA A 95 -9.07 -6.54 -5.71
N ASP A 96 -8.51 -7.29 -4.75
CA ASP A 96 -7.51 -8.31 -5.03
C ASP A 96 -8.19 -9.52 -5.72
N PRO A 97 -7.78 -9.88 -6.96
CA PRO A 97 -8.35 -11.04 -7.65
C PRO A 97 -7.92 -12.38 -7.04
N ASN A 98 -6.88 -12.40 -6.18
CA ASN A 98 -6.41 -13.61 -5.53
C ASN A 98 -7.32 -13.99 -4.35
N PRO A 99 -8.00 -15.16 -4.39
CA PRO A 99 -8.92 -15.58 -3.34
C PRO A 99 -8.30 -15.72 -1.94
N VAL A 100 -6.97 -15.92 -1.88
CA VAL A 100 -6.21 -16.05 -0.62
C VAL A 100 -5.86 -14.69 -0.03
N ALA A 101 -5.82 -13.64 -0.85
CA ALA A 101 -5.39 -12.31 -0.43
C ALA A 101 -6.53 -11.30 -0.21
N ARG A 102 -7.70 -11.56 -0.80
CA ARG A 102 -8.92 -10.75 -0.69
C ARG A 102 -9.48 -10.63 0.73
N GLY A 103 -10.34 -9.64 0.94
CA GLY A 103 -11.08 -9.39 2.18
C GLY A 103 -10.34 -8.45 3.13
N GLY A 104 -9.51 -7.54 2.61
CA GLY A 104 -8.64 -6.62 3.35
C GLY A 104 -9.05 -5.16 3.28
#